data_AF-A0A352V9Q6-F1
#
_entry.id   AF-A0A352V9Q6-F1
#
_cell.length_a   1.000
_cell.length_b   1.000
_cell.length_c   1.000
_cell.angle_alpha   90.00
_cell.angle_beta   90.00
_cell.angle_gamma   90.00
#
_symmetry.space_group_name_H-M   'P 1'
#
loop_
_entity.id
_entity.type
_entity.pdbx_description
1 polymer ?
#
loop_
_entity_poly.entity_id
_entity_poly.type
_entity_poly.pdbx_seq_one_letter_code
_entity_poly.pdbx_strand_id
1 'polypeptide(L)'
;SLDLRVYGCQFKNSISVLLKNENDIVTEYHMPQYLDFDGWRKITWTNPNYIANAANRDLYIVPLYPRSEPFVKIYGFRVYRQGDQLGGDFVSYIKDVVVTYDEAVLEREDLPIIHEDAWGILATRREEAKKREFSKIGNAEILRFLERQKMDK
;
A
#
# COMPACT_ATOMS: atom_id res chain seq x y z
N SER A 1 10.51 7.41 -4.80
CA SER A 1 10.75 6.16 -5.56
C SER A 1 10.20 4.98 -4.78
N LEU A 2 10.10 3.82 -5.41
CA LEU A 2 9.65 2.57 -4.80
C LEU A 2 10.65 1.47 -5.16
N ASP A 3 11.26 0.86 -4.16
CA ASP A 3 12.21 -0.24 -4.31
C ASP A 3 11.57 -1.55 -3.84
N LEU A 4 11.69 -2.59 -4.66
CA LEU A 4 11.23 -3.95 -4.38
C LEU A 4 12.44 -4.90 -4.42
N ARG A 5 12.70 -5.63 -3.34
CA ARG A 5 13.66 -6.74 -3.37
C ARG A 5 12.93 -8.06 -3.54
N VAL A 6 13.20 -8.73 -4.65
CA VAL A 6 12.53 -9.97 -5.04
C VAL A 6 13.56 -10.99 -5.51
N TYR A 7 13.29 -12.26 -5.25
CA TYR A 7 14.06 -13.39 -5.77
C TYR A 7 13.44 -13.85 -7.09
N GLY A 8 14.23 -13.83 -8.16
CA GLY A 8 13.82 -14.34 -9.46
C GLY A 8 14.10 -15.83 -9.58
N CYS A 9 13.20 -16.55 -10.24
CA CYS A 9 13.33 -17.97 -10.57
C CYS A 9 13.25 -18.18 -12.09
N GLN A 10 13.75 -17.22 -12.88
CA GLN A 10 13.73 -17.24 -14.35
C GLN A 10 12.33 -17.25 -14.99
N PHE A 11 11.30 -16.80 -14.25
CA PHE A 11 9.94 -16.66 -14.80
C PHE A 11 9.76 -15.29 -15.43
N LYS A 12 9.38 -15.23 -16.71
CA LYS A 12 9.04 -13.98 -17.44
C LYS A 12 7.70 -13.35 -17.01
N ASN A 13 7.44 -13.30 -15.71
CA ASN A 13 6.31 -12.61 -15.09
C ASN A 13 6.71 -11.16 -14.78
N SER A 14 5.79 -10.22 -14.88
CA SER A 14 5.98 -8.88 -14.29
C SER A 14 5.29 -8.80 -12.93
N ILE A 15 5.73 -7.87 -12.10
CA ILE A 15 5.20 -7.67 -10.76
C ILE A 15 4.85 -6.20 -10.54
N SER A 16 3.76 -5.96 -9.83
CA SER A 16 3.33 -4.64 -9.41
C SER A 16 3.08 -4.62 -7.91
N VAL A 17 3.43 -3.49 -7.28
CA VAL A 17 3.15 -3.24 -5.87
C VAL A 17 1.88 -2.40 -5.80
N LEU A 18 0.91 -2.85 -5.00
CA LEU A 18 -0.32 -2.14 -4.73
C LEU A 18 -0.15 -1.37 -3.42
N LEU A 19 -0.26 -0.05 -3.49
CA LEU A 19 -0.24 0.81 -2.32
C LEU A 19 -1.62 1.43 -2.13
N LYS A 20 -2.03 1.59 -0.87
CA LYS A 20 -3.32 2.18 -0.49
C LYS A 20 -3.09 3.43 0.32
N ASN A 21 -3.81 4.49 -0.01
CA ASN A 21 -3.71 5.79 0.65
C ASN A 21 -4.77 5.96 1.77
N GLU A 22 -4.78 7.15 2.38
CA GLU A 22 -5.70 7.56 3.46
C GLU A 22 -7.16 7.65 3.04
N ASN A 23 -7.44 7.83 1.74
CA ASN A 23 -8.78 7.89 1.16
C ASN A 23 -9.28 6.53 0.65
N ASP A 24 -8.64 5.44 1.10
CA ASP A 24 -8.90 4.07 0.67
C ASP A 24 -8.69 3.79 -0.84
N ILE A 25 -8.01 4.69 -1.57
CA ILE A 25 -7.70 4.52 -2.99
C ILE A 25 -6.47 3.62 -3.13
N VAL A 26 -6.58 2.59 -3.96
CA VAL A 26 -5.48 1.67 -4.29
C VAL A 26 -4.83 2.12 -5.59
N THR A 27 -3.52 2.35 -5.54
CA THR A 27 -2.70 2.71 -6.70
C THR A 27 -1.72 1.58 -6.99
N GLU A 28 -1.63 1.23 -8.28
CA GLU A 28 -0.76 0.19 -8.77
C GLU A 28 0.53 0.78 -9.34
N TYR A 29 1.68 0.28 -8.86
CA TYR A 29 2.99 0.64 -9.34
C TYR A 29 3.61 -0.55 -10.05
N HIS A 30 3.59 -0.51 -11.38
CA HIS A 30 4.16 -1.55 -12.23
C HIS A 30 5.70 -1.46 -12.23
N MET A 31 6.37 -2.53 -11.81
CA MET A 31 7.83 -2.57 -11.79
C MET A 31 8.38 -2.65 -13.22
N PRO A 32 9.46 -1.93 -13.56
CA PRO A 32 9.94 -1.83 -14.95
C PRO A 32 10.57 -3.12 -15.50
N GLN A 33 10.83 -4.11 -14.65
CA GLN A 33 11.57 -5.32 -15.03
C GLN A 33 10.74 -6.59 -14.78
N TYR A 34 10.88 -7.57 -15.68
CA TYR A 34 10.40 -8.93 -15.50
C TYR A 34 11.22 -9.70 -14.44
N LEU A 35 10.65 -10.80 -13.94
CA LEU A 35 11.29 -11.70 -12.97
C LEU A 35 12.11 -12.82 -13.65
N ASP A 36 12.61 -12.56 -14.87
CA ASP A 36 13.36 -13.46 -15.74
C ASP A 36 14.87 -13.53 -15.42
N PHE A 37 15.18 -13.40 -14.13
CA PHE A 37 16.53 -13.52 -13.60
C PHE A 37 16.57 -14.59 -12.51
N ASP A 38 17.77 -15.01 -12.14
CA ASP A 38 18.02 -15.92 -11.03
C ASP A 38 18.64 -15.14 -9.86
N GLY A 39 18.17 -15.42 -8.64
CA GLY A 39 18.68 -14.80 -7.42
C GLY A 39 17.97 -13.54 -6.96
N TRP A 40 18.52 -12.91 -5.91
CA TRP A 40 17.99 -11.68 -5.33
C TRP A 40 18.32 -10.45 -6.16
N ARG A 41 17.31 -9.66 -6.49
CA ARG A 41 17.49 -8.38 -7.19
C ARG A 41 16.64 -7.28 -6.58
N LYS A 42 17.18 -6.07 -6.60
CA LYS A 42 16.43 -4.84 -6.31
C LYS A 42 15.87 -4.27 -7.62
N ILE A 43 14.56 -4.14 -7.70
CA ILE A 43 13.86 -3.47 -8.79
C ILE A 43 13.36 -2.13 -8.27
N THR A 44 13.74 -1.04 -8.95
CA THR A 44 13.38 0.32 -8.55
C THR A 44 12.39 0.90 -9.56
N TRP A 45 11.24 1.33 -9.07
CA TRP A 45 10.32 2.20 -9.78
C TRP A 45 10.58 3.66 -9.40
N THR A 46 10.92 4.47 -10.40
CA THR A 46 11.09 5.92 -10.26
C THR A 46 9.84 6.62 -10.78
N ASN A 47 9.30 7.56 -10.02
CA ASN A 47 8.16 8.36 -10.47
C ASN A 47 8.59 9.23 -11.66
N PRO A 48 8.09 8.98 -12.89
CA PRO A 48 8.49 9.76 -14.07
C PRO A 48 8.01 11.21 -13.99
N ASN A 49 6.97 11.49 -13.20
CA ASN A 49 6.40 12.82 -13.01
C ASN A 49 7.03 13.56 -11.82
N TYR A 50 8.13 13.05 -11.24
CA TYR A 50 8.78 13.72 -10.12
C TYR A 50 9.54 14.96 -10.59
N ILE A 51 9.12 16.12 -10.10
CA ILE A 51 9.79 17.41 -10.37
C ILE A 51 10.87 17.61 -9.31
N ALA A 52 12.14 17.47 -9.71
CA ALA A 52 13.27 17.62 -8.78
C ALA A 52 13.42 19.05 -8.23
N ASN A 53 13.17 20.06 -9.06
CA ASN A 53 13.27 21.47 -8.64
C ASN A 53 11.99 21.90 -7.90
N ALA A 54 12.11 22.18 -6.59
CA ALA A 54 11.00 22.61 -5.75
C ALA A 54 10.30 23.89 -6.25
N ALA A 55 11.03 24.82 -6.88
CA ALA A 55 10.47 26.06 -7.40
C ALA A 55 9.47 25.85 -8.55
N ASN A 56 9.56 24.72 -9.25
CA ASN A 56 8.69 24.37 -10.37
C ASN A 56 7.50 23.49 -9.93
N ARG A 57 7.31 23.27 -8.61
CA ARG A 57 6.22 22.46 -8.08
C ARG A 57 5.02 23.36 -7.76
N ASP A 58 3.89 23.10 -8.40
CA ASP A 58 2.61 23.62 -7.94
C ASP A 58 2.14 22.78 -6.74
N LEU A 59 2.39 23.28 -5.53
CA LEU A 59 2.01 22.62 -4.28
C LEU A 59 0.58 23.01 -3.88
N TYR A 60 -0.31 22.02 -3.78
CA TYR A 60 -1.66 22.22 -3.25
C TYR A 60 -1.67 22.03 -1.73
N ILE A 61 -1.99 23.10 -0.99
CA ILE A 61 -2.10 23.05 0.46
C ILE A 61 -3.47 22.51 0.84
N VAL A 62 -3.50 21.31 1.42
CA VAL A 62 -4.70 20.72 2.02
C VAL A 62 -4.77 21.02 3.51
N PRO A 63 -5.96 21.33 4.06
CA PRO A 63 -6.13 21.35 5.51
C PRO A 63 -5.98 19.92 6.04
N LEU A 64 -5.04 19.73 6.97
CA LEU A 64 -4.78 18.43 7.60
C LEU A 64 -5.90 18.05 8.57
N TYR A 65 -6.33 18.93 9.48
CA TYR A 65 -7.43 18.63 10.40
C TYR A 65 -8.80 19.05 9.82
N PRO A 66 -9.88 18.26 9.95
CA PRO A 66 -10.03 16.97 10.63
C PRO A 66 -9.86 15.77 9.68
N ARG A 67 -8.98 15.85 8.70
CA ARG A 67 -8.59 14.71 7.85
C ARG A 67 -7.46 13.93 8.52
N SER A 68 -7.29 12.68 8.12
CA SER A 68 -6.12 11.91 8.54
C SER A 68 -4.88 12.48 7.87
N GLU A 69 -3.74 12.40 8.55
CA GLU A 69 -2.45 12.67 7.93
C GLU A 69 -2.25 11.76 6.71
N PRO A 70 -1.75 12.29 5.58
CA PRO A 70 -1.48 11.50 4.39
C PRO A 70 -0.56 10.33 4.74
N PHE A 71 -0.96 9.12 4.37
CA PHE A 71 -0.14 7.93 4.55
C PHE A 71 -0.26 7.00 3.36
N VAL A 72 0.74 6.13 3.22
CA VAL A 72 0.73 5.07 2.22
C VAL A 72 1.02 3.75 2.93
N LYS A 73 0.16 2.76 2.71
CA LYS A 73 0.36 1.39 3.22
C LYS A 73 0.37 0.37 2.10
N ILE A 74 1.08 -0.73 2.31
CA ILE A 74 1.08 -1.86 1.38
C ILE A 74 -0.31 -2.50 1.40
N TYR A 75 -0.93 -2.62 0.23
CA TYR A 75 -2.19 -3.34 0.04
C TYR A 75 -1.95 -4.77 -0.44
N GLY A 76 -0.96 -4.96 -1.31
CA GLY A 76 -0.60 -6.28 -1.81
C GLY A 76 0.32 -6.23 -3.02
N PHE A 77 0.49 -7.38 -3.66
CA PHE A 77 1.28 -7.53 -4.88
C PHE A 77 0.39 -8.12 -5.96
N ARG A 78 0.66 -7.72 -7.20
CA ARG A 78 0.02 -8.32 -8.38
C ARG A 78 1.10 -8.84 -9.31
N VAL A 79 0.99 -10.12 -9.67
CA VAL A 79 1.88 -10.76 -10.62
C VAL A 79 1.14 -10.91 -11.94
N TYR A 80 1.73 -10.41 -13.02
CA TYR A 80 1.24 -10.57 -14.37
C TYR A 80 2.04 -11.65 -15.08
N ARG A 81 1.32 -12.63 -15.57
CA ARG A 81 1.86 -13.71 -16.38
C ARG A 81 1.62 -13.41 -17.85
N GLN A 82 2.64 -13.61 -18.69
CA GLN A 82 2.46 -13.50 -20.14
C GLN A 82 1.75 -14.75 -20.68
N GLY A 83 0.82 -14.55 -21.61
CA GLY A 83 -0.02 -15.63 -22.16
C GLY A 83 0.72 -16.64 -23.03
N ASP A 84 1.96 -16.35 -23.43
CA ASP A 84 2.85 -17.20 -24.23
C ASP A 84 3.62 -18.24 -23.39
N GLN A 85 3.55 -18.16 -22.05
CA GLN A 85 4.30 -19.06 -21.18
C GLN A 85 3.58 -20.39 -20.93
N LEU A 86 4.37 -21.49 -20.94
CA LEU A 86 3.91 -22.84 -20.63
C LEU A 86 3.18 -22.87 -19.27
N GLY A 87 1.96 -23.44 -19.24
CA GLY A 87 1.14 -23.63 -18.04
C GLY A 87 1.95 -24.19 -16.85
N GLY A 88 1.63 -23.78 -15.63
CA GLY A 88 2.29 -24.32 -14.43
C GLY A 88 2.31 -23.38 -13.25
N ASP A 89 2.72 -23.94 -12.12
CA ASP A 89 2.93 -23.22 -10.87
C ASP A 89 4.20 -22.37 -10.94
N PHE A 90 4.19 -21.22 -10.27
CA PHE A 90 5.38 -20.39 -10.10
C PHE A 90 5.55 -20.02 -8.64
N VAL A 91 6.79 -19.80 -8.24
CA VAL A 91 7.14 -19.38 -6.87
C VAL A 91 7.95 -18.09 -6.99
N SER A 92 7.66 -17.13 -6.11
CA SER A 92 8.39 -15.86 -6.00
C SER A 92 8.57 -15.52 -4.53
N TYR A 93 9.74 -14.97 -4.19
CA TYR A 93 10.04 -14.53 -2.83
C TYR A 93 10.25 -13.03 -2.81
N ILE A 94 9.56 -12.34 -1.91
CA ILE A 94 9.69 -10.89 -1.73
C ILE A 94 10.32 -10.67 -0.36
N LYS A 95 11.45 -9.95 -0.32
CA LYS A 95 12.18 -9.67 0.91
C LYS A 95 11.68 -8.38 1.58
N ASP A 96 11.67 -7.29 0.83
CA ASP A 96 11.27 -5.99 1.33
C ASP A 96 10.73 -5.07 0.23
N VAL A 97 9.99 -4.06 0.67
CA VAL A 97 9.48 -2.95 -0.13
C VAL A 97 9.86 -1.66 0.59
N VAL A 98 10.59 -0.78 -0.08
CA VAL A 98 11.02 0.51 0.48
C VAL A 98 10.43 1.64 -0.34
N VAL A 99 9.66 2.50 0.32
CA VAL A 99 9.09 3.71 -0.29
C VAL A 99 9.95 4.90 0.13
N THR A 100 10.45 5.65 -0.85
CA THR A 100 11.15 6.92 -0.62
C THR A 100 10.26 8.06 -1.10
N TYR A 101 9.96 8.99 -0.21
CA TYR A 101 9.17 10.18 -0.48
C TYR A 101 9.88 11.42 0.04
N ASP A 102 9.45 12.57 -0.45
CA ASP A 102 9.94 13.88 -0.02
C ASP A 102 8.87 14.49 0.89
N GLU A 103 9.25 14.83 2.11
CA GLU A 103 8.33 15.40 3.10
C GLU A 103 8.35 16.93 2.96
N ALA A 104 7.26 17.49 2.44
CA ALA A 104 7.08 18.92 2.32
C ALA A 104 6.08 19.41 3.38
N VAL A 105 6.43 19.24 4.65
CA VAL A 105 5.66 19.79 5.77
C VAL A 105 6.19 21.17 6.08
N LEU A 106 5.31 22.17 6.09
CA LEU A 106 5.62 23.46 6.70
C LEU A 106 5.61 23.24 8.21
N GLU A 107 6.79 23.25 8.85
CA GLU A 107 6.90 23.24 10.30
C GLU A 107 6.12 24.44 10.84
N ARG A 108 4.94 24.16 11.41
CA ARG A 108 4.15 25.16 12.13
C ARG A 108 4.62 25.14 13.57
N GLU A 109 5.76 25.78 13.83
CA GLU A 109 6.10 26.18 15.18
C GLU A 109 4.98 27.12 15.67
N ASP A 110 4.41 26.80 16.84
CA ASP A 110 3.48 27.64 17.60
C ASP A 110 1.99 27.69 17.19
N LEU A 111 1.35 26.54 16.95
CA LEU A 111 -0.12 26.50 17.01
C LEU A 111 -0.59 26.55 18.48
N PRO A 112 -1.39 27.55 18.90
CA PRO A 112 -1.85 27.68 20.29
C PRO A 112 -2.86 26.61 20.69
N ILE A 113 -3.38 25.85 19.72
CA ILE A 113 -4.45 24.87 19.92
C ILE A 113 -4.04 23.56 19.25
N ILE A 114 -3.98 22.48 20.04
CA ILE A 114 -3.88 21.11 19.54
C ILE A 114 -5.29 20.64 19.21
N HIS A 115 -5.62 20.59 17.92
CA HIS A 115 -6.98 20.30 17.46
C HIS A 115 -7.50 18.92 17.90
N GLU A 116 -6.65 17.89 17.88
CA GLU A 116 -7.06 16.55 18.28
C GLU A 116 -7.38 16.48 19.79
N ASP A 117 -6.62 17.19 20.64
CA ASP A 117 -6.91 17.25 22.08
C ASP A 117 -8.22 17.98 22.38
N ALA A 118 -8.54 19.02 21.60
CA ALA A 118 -9.76 19.80 21.78
C ALA A 118 -11.02 19.06 21.29
N TRP A 119 -10.91 18.22 20.25
CA TRP A 119 -12.07 17.73 19.51
C TRP A 119 -12.15 16.20 19.38
N GLY A 120 -11.04 15.46 19.41
CA GLY A 120 -11.01 14.00 19.36
C GLY A 120 -11.63 13.35 18.12
N ILE A 121 -11.77 14.08 17.00
CA ILE A 121 -12.49 13.59 15.81
C ILE A 121 -11.75 12.43 15.17
N LEU A 122 -10.42 12.49 15.07
CA LEU A 122 -9.65 11.43 14.41
C LEU A 122 -9.64 10.16 15.28
N ALA A 123 -9.50 10.30 16.61
CA ALA A 123 -9.59 9.19 17.54
C ALA A 123 -10.94 8.47 17.45
N THR A 124 -12.04 9.23 17.47
CA THR A 124 -13.40 8.67 17.36
C THR A 124 -13.57 7.90 16.05
N ARG A 125 -13.17 8.49 14.91
CA ARG A 125 -13.22 7.83 13.60
C ARG A 125 -12.33 6.59 13.51
N ARG A 126 -11.14 6.63 14.10
CA ARG A 126 -10.23 5.48 14.18
C ARG A 126 -10.86 4.34 14.98
N GLU A 127 -11.51 4.65 16.09
CA GLU A 127 -12.20 3.65 16.90
C GLU A 127 -13.40 3.03 16.17
N GLU A 128 -14.20 3.85 15.49
CA GLU A 128 -15.31 3.38 14.65
C GLU A 128 -14.84 2.50 13.49
N ALA A 129 -13.76 2.90 12.81
CA ALA A 129 -13.14 2.10 11.75
C ALA A 129 -12.62 0.76 12.29
N LYS A 130 -11.94 0.80 13.44
CA LYS A 130 -11.45 -0.40 14.14
C LYS A 130 -12.62 -1.34 14.47
N LYS A 131 -13.69 -0.83 15.09
CA LYS A 131 -14.91 -1.61 15.40
C LYS A 131 -15.51 -2.25 14.14
N ARG A 132 -15.62 -1.50 13.04
CA ARG A 132 -16.13 -2.03 11.76
C ARG A 132 -15.29 -3.18 11.21
N GLU A 133 -13.96 -3.06 11.26
CA GLU A 133 -13.06 -4.13 10.79
C GLU A 133 -13.13 -5.36 11.72
N PHE A 134 -13.18 -5.18 13.04
CA PHE A 134 -13.37 -6.29 13.98
C PHE A 134 -14.69 -7.03 13.77
N SER A 135 -15.79 -6.31 13.51
CA SER A 135 -17.08 -6.94 13.21
C SER A 135 -17.04 -7.76 11.93
N LYS A 136 -16.33 -7.31 10.88
CA LYS A 136 -16.14 -8.09 9.65
C LYS A 136 -15.39 -9.39 9.90
N ILE A 137 -14.33 -9.34 10.72
CA ILE A 137 -13.55 -10.52 11.09
C ILE A 137 -14.41 -11.51 11.88
N GLY A 138 -15.15 -11.02 12.90
CA GLY A 138 -16.04 -11.86 13.70
C GLY A 138 -17.11 -12.54 12.84
N ASN A 139 -17.75 -11.80 11.93
CA ASN A 139 -18.74 -12.36 11.01
C ASN A 139 -18.12 -13.43 10.09
N ALA A 140 -16.91 -13.21 9.58
CA ALA A 140 -16.23 -14.19 8.73
C ALA A 140 -15.92 -15.49 9.49
N GLU A 141 -15.49 -15.43 10.75
CA GLU A 141 -15.25 -16.61 11.57
C GLU A 141 -16.54 -17.36 11.91
N ILE A 142 -17.64 -16.64 12.19
CA ILE A 142 -18.96 -17.24 12.38
C ILE A 142 -19.41 -17.97 11.11
N LEU A 143 -19.23 -17.36 9.93
CA LEU A 143 -19.57 -17.99 8.65
C LEU A 143 -18.75 -19.26 8.41
N ARG A 144 -17.43 -19.22 8.63
CA ARG A 144 -16.55 -20.40 8.53
C ARG A 144 -16.98 -21.53 9.46
N PHE A 145 -17.40 -21.20 10.69
CA PHE A 145 -17.90 -22.18 11.64
C PHE A 145 -19.20 -22.84 11.16
N LEU A 146 -20.16 -22.05 10.67
CA LEU A 146 -21.41 -22.55 10.11
C LEU A 146 -21.20 -23.40 8.86
N GLU A 147 -20.24 -23.04 8.00
CA GLU A 147 -19.85 -23.83 6.83
C GLU A 147 -19.33 -25.22 7.23
N ARG A 148 -18.44 -25.31 8.22
CA ARG A 148 -17.95 -26.61 8.73
C ARG A 148 -19.10 -27.49 9.23
N GLN A 149 -20.01 -26.94 10.02
CA GLN A 149 -21.17 -27.71 10.51
C GLN A 149 -22.09 -28.22 9.40
N LYS A 150 -22.17 -27.51 8.27
CA LYS A 150 -22.96 -27.95 7.11
C LYS A 150 -22.25 -29.01 6.28
N MET A 151 -20.91 -29.06 6.27
CA MET A 151 -20.16 -30.10 5.55
C MET A 151 -20.08 -31.42 6.32
N ASP A 152 -20.23 -31.40 7.64
CA ASP A 152 -20.25 -32.60 8.50
C ASP A 152 -21.61 -33.34 8.50
N LYS A 153 -22.61 -32.85 7.75
CA LYS A 153 -23.93 -33.47 7.56
C LYS A 153 -24.13 -33.92 6.12
#